data_AF-A0A8H6LH23-F1
#
_entry.id   AF-A0A8H6LH23-F1
#
_cell.length_a   1.000
_cell.length_b   1.000
_cell.length_c   1.000
_cell.angle_alpha   90.00
_cell.angle_beta   90.00
_cell.angle_gamma   90.00
#
_symmetry.space_group_name_H-M   'P 1'
#
loop_
_entity.id
_entity.type
_entity.pdbx_description
1 polymer ?
#
loop_
_entity_poly.entity_id
_entity_poly.type
_entity_poly.pdbx_seq_one_letter_code
_entity_poly.pdbx_strand_id
1 'polypeptide(L)'
;MTTSTPASSFPAWFARGGTSNGLVIHRKDLPPESQWHKILPPAMGSPDPYGRQLNGMGSGISSTSKIVILGSPSREDVDVDFTFVQVGIRDGSLDMAGNCGNMSSLVGPAAWDSGLLSAQAKAVERDENGLQWATVRFLNTNTNKVMSSKFQVEGEPLKYAHQGEYAMDGVPGTGSKVIMSFIDPAGAKTGKALPTGNPVDVLQLQDGTKIKASLVDVGNPGVFITTESLGLADHMSLTPAIVESNPELKKKLGEIRRAGASLMGLDPNTESVPKIVLLFPSSGYLPNSTPVAELIATFGAIVGAVIGLTLWQTTRTAKPVRPIDKFAAAWFALCGFLHIAFEGYYLVYRYQLPGMSSLFAQLWKEYTLSDSRYLTHDIFTVSVETITCLAWGPLSFLAVVGILRDWHSRHVVQVIVCTAHVYGVALYYLTNWNESRVHGVAYSRPETLYFWIYYVGFNLPWAIVPLGELDHRLQAPRLT
;
A
#
# COMPACT_ATOMS: atom_id res chain seq x y z
N MET A 1 -29.80 -48.62 12.87
CA MET A 1 -28.73 -48.06 12.02
C MET A 1 -29.26 -47.96 10.61
N THR A 2 -29.82 -46.81 10.25
CA THR A 2 -30.32 -46.54 8.88
C THR A 2 -29.16 -46.09 8.03
N THR A 3 -28.73 -46.94 7.10
CA THR A 3 -27.79 -46.62 6.03
C THR A 3 -28.45 -45.61 5.10
N SER A 4 -28.17 -44.31 5.28
CA SER A 4 -28.61 -43.28 4.35
C SER A 4 -27.88 -43.50 3.02
N THR A 5 -28.64 -43.74 1.96
CA THR A 5 -28.18 -43.69 0.58
C THR A 5 -27.40 -42.37 0.36
N PRO A 6 -26.19 -42.38 -0.21
CA PRO A 6 -25.48 -41.13 -0.50
C PRO A 6 -26.38 -40.24 -1.37
N ALA A 7 -26.55 -38.98 -0.98
CA ALA A 7 -27.42 -38.04 -1.70
C ALA A 7 -27.00 -37.97 -3.18
N SER A 8 -27.90 -38.38 -4.08
CA SER A 8 -27.66 -38.40 -5.53
C SER A 8 -27.69 -37.00 -6.16
N SER A 9 -28.13 -35.99 -5.42
CA SER A 9 -28.16 -34.58 -5.81
C SER A 9 -28.25 -33.68 -4.57
N PHE A 10 -27.80 -32.43 -4.69
CA PHE A 10 -27.97 -31.39 -3.69
C PHE A 10 -28.24 -30.03 -4.38
N PRO A 11 -29.06 -29.14 -3.79
CA PRO A 11 -29.24 -27.78 -4.28
C PRO A 11 -27.93 -27.00 -4.28
N ALA A 12 -27.66 -26.26 -5.35
CA ALA A 12 -26.52 -25.36 -5.45
C ALA A 12 -26.84 -24.20 -6.39
N TRP A 13 -26.22 -23.05 -6.15
CA TRP A 13 -26.13 -21.96 -7.13
C TRP A 13 -24.77 -22.01 -7.82
N PHE A 14 -24.74 -21.68 -9.11
CA PHE A 14 -23.50 -21.34 -9.79
C PHE A 14 -23.41 -19.83 -9.89
N ALA A 15 -22.40 -19.24 -9.25
CA ALA A 15 -22.32 -17.79 -9.12
C ALA A 15 -20.90 -17.27 -9.30
N ARG A 16 -20.80 -16.02 -9.75
CA ARG A 16 -19.56 -15.25 -9.83
C ARG A 16 -19.39 -14.42 -8.57
N GLY A 17 -18.20 -14.47 -7.96
CA GLY A 17 -17.75 -13.54 -6.94
C GLY A 17 -16.43 -12.90 -7.41
N GLY A 18 -16.39 -11.58 -7.52
CA GLY A 18 -15.24 -10.88 -8.11
C GLY A 18 -14.85 -11.44 -9.49
N THR A 19 -13.57 -11.77 -9.66
CA THR A 19 -13.01 -12.41 -10.87
C THR A 19 -12.96 -13.95 -10.78
N SER A 20 -13.82 -14.56 -9.97
CA SER A 20 -13.90 -16.02 -9.80
C SER A 20 -15.35 -16.50 -9.86
N ASN A 21 -15.56 -17.77 -10.16
CA ASN A 21 -16.87 -18.40 -10.10
C ASN A 21 -16.79 -19.79 -9.49
N GLY A 22 -17.94 -20.33 -9.12
CA GLY A 22 -18.02 -21.64 -8.49
C GLY A 22 -19.41 -21.95 -7.96
N LEU A 23 -19.49 -23.06 -7.22
CA LEU A 23 -20.74 -23.47 -6.58
C LEU A 23 -20.91 -22.78 -5.22
N VAL A 24 -22.14 -22.38 -4.92
CA VAL A 24 -22.58 -21.88 -3.62
C VAL A 24 -23.63 -22.84 -3.09
N ILE A 25 -23.40 -23.40 -1.91
CA ILE A 25 -24.19 -24.50 -1.34
C ILE A 25 -24.57 -24.14 0.09
N HIS A 26 -25.80 -24.43 0.50
CA HIS A 26 -26.15 -24.33 1.92
C HIS A 26 -25.60 -25.51 2.70
N ARG A 27 -25.07 -25.26 3.90
CA ARG A 27 -24.50 -26.29 4.78
C ARG A 27 -25.52 -27.38 5.13
N LYS A 28 -26.80 -27.04 5.24
CA LYS A 28 -27.91 -27.98 5.54
C LYS A 28 -28.15 -29.00 4.42
N ASP A 29 -27.73 -28.68 3.19
CA ASP A 29 -27.93 -29.53 2.00
C ASP A 29 -26.74 -30.48 1.78
N LEU A 30 -25.70 -30.38 2.62
CA LEU A 30 -24.51 -31.22 2.56
C LEU A 30 -24.49 -32.27 3.69
N PRO A 31 -23.94 -33.48 3.42
CA PRO A 31 -23.63 -34.45 4.46
C PRO A 31 -22.60 -33.88 5.46
N PRO A 32 -22.30 -34.61 6.55
CA PRO A 32 -21.19 -34.27 7.42
C PRO A 32 -19.89 -34.03 6.64
N GLU A 33 -19.07 -33.10 7.12
CA GLU A 33 -17.83 -32.65 6.46
C GLU A 33 -16.89 -33.81 6.09
N SER A 34 -16.85 -34.85 6.94
CA SER A 34 -16.08 -36.07 6.68
C SER A 34 -16.46 -36.80 5.39
N GLN A 35 -17.59 -36.48 4.76
CA GLN A 35 -18.04 -37.07 3.50
C GLN A 35 -17.91 -36.12 2.30
N TRP A 36 -17.47 -34.86 2.49
CA TRP A 36 -17.39 -33.87 1.40
C TRP A 36 -16.48 -34.31 0.26
N HIS A 37 -15.38 -35.01 0.57
CA HIS A 37 -14.45 -35.57 -0.42
C HIS A 37 -15.11 -36.54 -1.41
N LYS A 38 -16.29 -37.10 -1.09
CA LYS A 38 -17.03 -38.02 -1.96
C LYS A 38 -17.96 -37.31 -2.93
N ILE A 39 -18.31 -36.05 -2.67
CA ILE A 39 -19.39 -35.34 -3.40
C ILE A 39 -18.94 -34.02 -4.03
N LEU A 40 -18.06 -33.27 -3.36
CA LEU A 40 -17.65 -31.94 -3.83
C LEU A 40 -16.69 -32.03 -5.03
N PRO A 41 -15.66 -32.91 -5.02
CA PRO A 41 -14.79 -33.05 -6.19
C PRO A 41 -15.55 -33.52 -7.43
N PRO A 42 -16.39 -34.58 -7.39
CA PRO A 42 -17.16 -35.00 -8.55
C PRO A 42 -18.12 -33.92 -9.07
N ALA A 43 -18.75 -33.13 -8.19
CA ALA A 43 -19.61 -32.02 -8.60
C ALA A 43 -18.85 -30.94 -9.40
N MET A 44 -17.57 -30.74 -9.09
CA MET A 44 -16.69 -29.85 -9.86
C MET A 44 -16.01 -30.54 -11.05
N GLY A 45 -16.20 -31.85 -11.25
CA GLY A 45 -15.59 -32.60 -12.35
C GLY A 45 -14.17 -33.08 -12.04
N SER A 46 -13.83 -33.28 -10.76
CA SER A 46 -12.53 -33.73 -10.29
C SER A 46 -12.61 -35.08 -9.54
N PRO A 47 -11.54 -35.89 -9.52
CA PRO A 47 -10.23 -35.67 -10.17
C PRO A 47 -10.32 -35.74 -11.70
N ASP A 48 -9.60 -34.86 -12.38
CA ASP A 48 -9.45 -34.89 -13.84
C ASP A 48 -7.98 -34.82 -14.26
N PRO A 49 -7.35 -35.93 -14.69
CA PRO A 49 -5.96 -35.94 -15.11
C PRO A 49 -5.69 -35.08 -16.35
N TYR A 50 -6.72 -34.78 -17.16
CA TYR A 50 -6.61 -33.89 -18.32
C TYR A 50 -6.73 -32.42 -17.94
N GLY A 51 -7.20 -32.12 -16.72
CA GLY A 51 -7.30 -30.76 -16.19
C GLY A 51 -8.37 -29.89 -16.83
N ARG A 52 -9.45 -30.48 -17.38
CA ARG A 52 -10.52 -29.79 -18.10
C ARG A 52 -11.82 -29.67 -17.31
N GLN A 53 -12.06 -30.57 -16.35
CA GLN A 53 -13.27 -30.68 -15.53
C GLN A 53 -14.57 -30.89 -16.33
N LEU A 54 -14.49 -31.58 -17.48
CA LEU A 54 -15.64 -31.74 -18.38
C LEU A 54 -16.86 -32.47 -17.78
N ASN A 55 -16.65 -33.27 -16.74
CA ASN A 55 -17.71 -34.06 -16.10
C ASN A 55 -18.23 -33.40 -14.80
N GLY A 56 -18.24 -32.07 -14.76
CA GLY A 56 -18.78 -31.30 -13.64
C GLY A 56 -18.81 -29.81 -13.93
N MET A 57 -18.96 -29.00 -12.89
CA MET A 57 -19.20 -27.55 -13.01
C MET A 57 -17.92 -26.71 -13.10
N GLY A 58 -16.75 -27.29 -12.81
CA GLY A 58 -15.47 -26.60 -12.92
C GLY A 58 -15.05 -26.40 -14.38
N SER A 59 -14.08 -25.51 -14.63
CA SER A 59 -13.58 -25.24 -15.99
C SER A 59 -12.09 -25.47 -16.17
N GLY A 60 -11.46 -26.25 -15.27
CA GLY A 60 -10.04 -26.60 -15.40
C GLY A 60 -9.05 -25.49 -15.02
N ILE A 61 -9.53 -24.42 -14.37
CA ILE A 61 -8.70 -23.30 -13.90
C ILE A 61 -8.99 -23.07 -12.41
N SER A 62 -7.97 -22.70 -11.62
CA SER A 62 -8.11 -22.51 -10.17
C SER A 62 -9.16 -21.46 -9.78
N SER A 63 -9.37 -20.43 -10.62
CA SER A 63 -10.38 -19.37 -10.45
C SER A 63 -11.82 -19.85 -10.67
N THR A 64 -12.02 -21.01 -11.30
CA THR A 64 -13.33 -21.59 -11.65
C THR A 64 -13.55 -22.98 -11.05
N SER A 65 -12.67 -23.44 -10.17
CA SER A 65 -12.77 -24.71 -9.42
C SER A 65 -12.93 -24.43 -7.92
N LYS A 66 -14.01 -23.73 -7.56
CA LYS A 66 -14.24 -23.18 -6.22
C LYS A 66 -15.62 -23.54 -5.70
N ILE A 67 -15.73 -23.71 -4.38
CA ILE A 67 -17.00 -23.92 -3.69
C ILE A 67 -17.08 -22.98 -2.49
N VAL A 68 -18.28 -22.46 -2.27
CA VAL A 68 -18.69 -21.67 -1.12
C VAL A 68 -19.78 -22.42 -0.38
N ILE A 69 -19.62 -22.60 0.92
CA ILE A 69 -20.61 -23.23 1.78
C ILE A 69 -21.11 -22.18 2.77
N LEU A 70 -22.42 -21.96 2.78
CA LEU A 70 -23.09 -20.99 3.65
C LEU A 70 -23.85 -21.71 4.76
N GLY A 71 -23.59 -21.35 6.01
CA GLY A 71 -24.23 -21.93 7.18
C GLY A 71 -24.88 -20.89 8.08
N SER A 72 -25.71 -21.36 9.02
CA SER A 72 -26.17 -20.52 10.12
C SER A 72 -24.99 -19.95 10.90
N PRO A 73 -25.09 -18.74 11.47
CA PRO A 73 -24.00 -18.12 12.20
C PRO A 73 -23.62 -18.97 13.43
N SER A 74 -22.32 -19.16 13.65
CA SER A 74 -21.80 -19.89 14.83
C SER A 74 -21.52 -18.98 16.04
N ARG A 75 -21.65 -17.67 15.89
CA ARG A 75 -21.48 -16.65 16.94
C ARG A 75 -22.40 -15.45 16.72
N GLU A 76 -22.67 -14.68 17.78
CA GLU A 76 -23.74 -13.67 17.80
C GLU A 76 -23.44 -12.38 17.00
N ASP A 77 -22.18 -12.05 16.75
CA ASP A 77 -21.74 -10.81 16.08
C ASP A 77 -21.59 -10.95 14.54
N VAL A 78 -22.05 -12.07 13.99
CA VAL A 78 -22.10 -12.35 12.55
C VAL A 78 -23.48 -12.86 12.15
N ASP A 79 -23.85 -12.63 10.90
CA ASP A 79 -25.17 -12.99 10.37
C ASP A 79 -25.17 -14.35 9.67
N VAL A 80 -24.01 -14.80 9.19
CA VAL A 80 -23.85 -16.05 8.43
C VAL A 80 -22.42 -16.59 8.55
N ASP A 81 -22.29 -17.92 8.54
CA ASP A 81 -21.01 -18.61 8.44
C ASP A 81 -20.67 -18.93 6.99
N PHE A 82 -19.40 -18.76 6.63
CA PHE A 82 -18.89 -18.97 5.28
C PHE A 82 -17.64 -19.87 5.32
N THR A 83 -17.70 -20.98 4.57
CA THR A 83 -16.53 -21.84 4.31
C THR A 83 -16.18 -21.80 2.83
N PHE A 84 -14.92 -21.47 2.53
CA PHE A 84 -14.34 -21.60 1.21
C PHE A 84 -13.67 -22.97 1.03
N VAL A 85 -13.87 -23.58 -0.13
CA VAL A 85 -13.19 -24.83 -0.52
C VAL A 85 -12.60 -24.64 -1.92
N GLN A 86 -11.28 -24.77 -2.02
CA GLN A 86 -10.59 -24.89 -3.30
C GLN A 86 -10.56 -26.38 -3.68
N VAL A 87 -11.11 -26.72 -4.85
CA VAL A 87 -11.07 -28.09 -5.36
C VAL A 87 -9.87 -28.27 -6.27
N GLY A 88 -8.99 -29.20 -5.91
CA GLY A 88 -7.86 -29.64 -6.70
C GLY A 88 -8.33 -30.28 -8.00
N ILE A 89 -7.91 -29.70 -9.14
CA ILE A 89 -8.45 -30.07 -10.45
C ILE A 89 -8.07 -31.52 -10.80
N ARG A 90 -6.79 -31.88 -10.62
CA ARG A 90 -6.23 -33.16 -11.07
C ARG A 90 -6.41 -34.31 -10.10
N ASP A 91 -6.37 -34.01 -8.81
CA ASP A 91 -6.35 -34.98 -7.72
C ASP A 91 -7.67 -35.01 -6.92
N GLY A 92 -8.54 -34.01 -7.10
CA GLY A 92 -9.80 -33.90 -6.36
C GLY A 92 -9.61 -33.55 -4.88
N SER A 93 -8.42 -33.08 -4.48
CA SER A 93 -8.18 -32.68 -3.09
C SER A 93 -9.06 -31.49 -2.72
N LEU A 94 -9.49 -31.45 -1.45
CA LEU A 94 -10.26 -30.33 -0.90
C LEU A 94 -9.35 -29.50 -0.01
N ASP A 95 -9.00 -28.31 -0.47
CA ASP A 95 -8.19 -27.38 0.30
C ASP A 95 -9.08 -26.31 0.95
N MET A 96 -9.11 -26.35 2.29
CA MET A 96 -9.87 -25.45 3.16
C MET A 96 -8.93 -24.60 4.04
N ALA A 97 -7.65 -24.51 3.68
CA ALA A 97 -6.64 -23.87 4.52
C ALA A 97 -6.69 -22.34 4.50
N GLY A 98 -7.43 -21.70 3.59
CA GLY A 98 -7.44 -20.23 3.47
C GLY A 98 -8.78 -19.65 3.01
N ASN A 99 -8.80 -18.33 2.88
CA ASN A 99 -9.93 -17.58 2.32
C ASN A 99 -9.81 -17.45 0.78
N CYS A 100 -10.91 -17.13 0.11
CA CYS A 100 -10.90 -16.55 -1.22
C CYS A 100 -11.61 -15.18 -1.21
N GLY A 101 -10.82 -14.10 -1.31
CA GLY A 101 -11.35 -12.73 -1.31
C GLY A 101 -12.39 -12.49 -2.41
N ASN A 102 -12.16 -13.02 -3.62
CA ASN A 102 -13.14 -12.96 -4.72
C ASN A 102 -14.48 -13.60 -4.35
N MET A 103 -14.45 -14.85 -3.88
CA MET A 103 -15.68 -15.57 -3.52
C MET A 103 -16.34 -15.03 -2.25
N SER A 104 -15.61 -14.32 -1.38
CA SER A 104 -16.24 -13.64 -0.23
C SER A 104 -17.23 -12.54 -0.68
N SER A 105 -17.05 -11.97 -1.87
CA SER A 105 -17.93 -10.91 -2.38
C SER A 105 -19.37 -11.34 -2.66
N LEU A 106 -19.61 -12.64 -2.91
CA LEU A 106 -20.96 -13.14 -3.15
C LEU A 106 -21.69 -13.59 -1.88
N VAL A 107 -21.01 -13.64 -0.73
CA VAL A 107 -21.54 -14.23 0.51
C VAL A 107 -22.75 -13.46 1.02
N GLY A 108 -22.66 -12.14 1.15
CA GLY A 108 -23.79 -11.31 1.58
C GLY A 108 -24.98 -11.37 0.62
N PRO A 109 -24.80 -11.10 -0.68
CA PRO A 109 -25.87 -11.22 -1.66
C PRO A 109 -26.53 -12.61 -1.66
N ALA A 110 -25.73 -13.68 -1.64
CA ALA A 110 -26.26 -15.05 -1.63
C ALA A 110 -26.99 -15.38 -0.32
N ALA A 111 -26.46 -14.97 0.84
CA ALA A 111 -27.13 -15.19 2.12
C ALA A 111 -28.47 -14.44 2.20
N TRP A 112 -28.52 -13.23 1.64
CA TRP A 112 -29.73 -12.40 1.57
C TRP A 112 -30.84 -13.05 0.74
N ASP A 113 -30.52 -13.38 -0.52
CA ASP A 113 -31.48 -13.93 -1.49
C ASP A 113 -31.88 -15.37 -1.17
N SER A 114 -31.01 -16.14 -0.53
CA SER A 114 -31.29 -17.53 -0.14
C SER A 114 -32.11 -17.67 1.14
N GLY A 115 -32.44 -16.56 1.80
CA GLY A 115 -33.25 -16.56 3.03
C GLY A 115 -32.51 -17.12 4.25
N LEU A 116 -31.17 -17.08 4.25
CA LEU A 116 -30.35 -17.59 5.35
C LEU A 116 -30.26 -16.60 6.54
N LEU A 117 -30.51 -15.32 6.28
CA LEU A 117 -30.43 -14.25 7.26
C LEU A 117 -31.69 -14.17 8.14
N SER A 118 -31.49 -13.83 9.42
CA SER A 118 -32.57 -13.47 10.34
C SER A 118 -33.25 -12.15 9.94
N ALA A 119 -34.43 -11.86 10.50
CA ALA A 119 -35.11 -10.59 10.26
C ALA A 119 -34.28 -9.39 10.74
N GLN A 120 -33.57 -9.54 11.86
CA GLN A 120 -32.69 -8.52 12.42
C GLN A 120 -31.46 -8.25 11.53
N ALA A 121 -30.91 -9.29 10.90
CA ALA A 121 -29.80 -9.18 9.96
C ALA A 121 -30.21 -8.55 8.62
N LYS A 122 -31.50 -8.37 8.35
CA LYS A 122 -32.03 -7.74 7.13
C LYS A 122 -32.25 -6.24 7.26
N ALA A 123 -31.31 -5.54 7.91
CA ALA A 123 -31.32 -4.08 7.98
C ALA A 123 -30.92 -3.44 6.64
N VAL A 124 -31.58 -2.33 6.29
CA VAL A 124 -31.35 -1.61 5.02
C VAL A 124 -31.19 -0.12 5.31
N GLU A 125 -30.13 0.45 4.75
CA GLU A 125 -29.85 1.88 4.77
C GLU A 125 -30.21 2.49 3.41
N ARG A 126 -30.53 3.80 3.38
CA ARG A 126 -30.66 4.57 2.14
C ARG A 126 -29.50 5.54 2.02
N ASP A 127 -28.92 5.64 0.83
CA ASP A 127 -27.94 6.68 0.55
C ASP A 127 -28.61 8.00 0.09
N GLU A 128 -27.78 9.01 -0.19
CA GLU A 128 -28.19 10.35 -0.62
C GLU A 128 -29.01 10.34 -1.93
N ASN A 129 -28.80 9.33 -2.77
CA ASN A 129 -29.52 9.13 -4.04
C ASN A 129 -30.78 8.27 -3.88
N GLY A 130 -31.11 7.88 -2.64
CA GLY A 130 -32.27 7.06 -2.32
C GLY A 130 -32.09 5.56 -2.58
N LEU A 131 -30.89 5.12 -2.98
CA LEU A 131 -30.58 3.71 -3.23
C LEU A 131 -30.54 2.95 -1.91
N GLN A 132 -31.04 1.72 -1.91
CA GLN A 132 -31.13 0.88 -0.73
C GLN A 132 -29.94 -0.07 -0.64
N TRP A 133 -29.29 -0.10 0.51
CA TRP A 133 -28.09 -0.88 0.78
C TRP A 133 -28.27 -1.79 1.98
N ALA A 134 -27.97 -3.07 1.81
CA ALA A 134 -27.86 -4.04 2.90
C ALA A 134 -26.40 -4.25 3.27
N THR A 135 -26.13 -4.51 4.55
CA THR A 135 -24.81 -4.93 5.04
C THR A 135 -24.94 -6.26 5.74
N VAL A 136 -24.15 -7.25 5.30
CA VAL A 136 -24.11 -8.58 5.91
C VAL A 136 -22.72 -8.83 6.46
N ARG A 137 -22.64 -9.19 7.74
CA ARG A 137 -21.42 -9.60 8.44
C ARG A 137 -21.33 -11.12 8.44
N PHE A 138 -20.16 -11.66 8.18
CA PHE A 138 -19.98 -13.11 8.10
C PHE A 138 -18.63 -13.57 8.63
N LEU A 139 -18.65 -14.73 9.27
CA LEU A 139 -17.45 -15.41 9.74
C LEU A 139 -16.92 -16.31 8.62
N ASN A 140 -15.66 -16.11 8.24
CA ASN A 140 -14.93 -17.12 7.49
C ASN A 140 -14.42 -18.21 8.44
N THR A 141 -14.97 -19.41 8.32
CA THR A 141 -14.64 -20.56 9.16
C THR A 141 -13.24 -21.12 8.86
N ASN A 142 -12.70 -20.90 7.66
CA ASN A 142 -11.32 -21.30 7.32
C ASN A 142 -10.27 -20.50 8.11
N THR A 143 -10.54 -19.22 8.38
CA THR A 143 -9.55 -18.28 8.96
C THR A 143 -9.95 -17.71 10.31
N ASN A 144 -11.17 -17.98 10.77
CA ASN A 144 -11.78 -17.36 11.94
C ASN A 144 -11.77 -15.81 11.89
N LYS A 145 -11.84 -15.25 10.67
CA LYS A 145 -11.86 -13.80 10.44
C LYS A 145 -13.25 -13.34 10.01
N VAL A 146 -13.63 -12.17 10.49
CA VAL A 146 -14.92 -11.55 10.18
C VAL A 146 -14.76 -10.62 8.99
N MET A 147 -15.70 -10.69 8.07
CA MET A 147 -15.83 -9.79 6.93
C MET A 147 -17.23 -9.22 6.90
N SER A 148 -17.42 -8.12 6.18
CA SER A 148 -18.73 -7.63 5.82
C SER A 148 -18.81 -7.23 4.36
N SER A 149 -19.96 -7.45 3.76
CA SER A 149 -20.27 -6.99 2.41
C SER A 149 -21.46 -6.04 2.45
N LYS A 150 -21.28 -4.83 1.91
CA LYS A 150 -22.35 -3.86 1.67
C LYS A 150 -22.72 -3.86 0.19
N PHE A 151 -23.99 -4.11 -0.12
CA PHE A 151 -24.49 -4.29 -1.49
C PHE A 151 -25.89 -3.70 -1.66
N GLN A 152 -26.24 -3.37 -2.89
CA GLN A 152 -27.55 -2.81 -3.20
C GLN A 152 -28.65 -3.87 -3.18
N VAL A 153 -29.82 -3.49 -2.69
CA VAL A 153 -31.04 -4.30 -2.72
C VAL A 153 -32.19 -3.51 -3.31
N GLU A 154 -33.08 -4.17 -4.04
CA GLU A 154 -34.22 -3.52 -4.71
C GLU A 154 -35.44 -4.44 -4.79
N GLY A 155 -36.61 -3.85 -5.08
CA GLY A 155 -37.88 -4.57 -5.28
C GLY A 155 -38.65 -4.93 -4.01
N GLU A 156 -39.79 -5.60 -4.20
CA GLU A 156 -40.64 -6.11 -3.12
C GLU A 156 -41.01 -7.59 -3.40
N PRO A 157 -40.48 -8.56 -2.64
CA PRO A 157 -39.52 -8.40 -1.54
C PRO A 157 -38.14 -7.92 -2.02
N LEU A 158 -37.41 -7.23 -1.14
CA LEU A 158 -36.05 -6.75 -1.41
C LEU A 158 -35.12 -7.91 -1.73
N LYS A 159 -34.48 -7.86 -2.90
CA LYS A 159 -33.47 -8.81 -3.38
C LYS A 159 -32.19 -8.10 -3.79
N TYR A 160 -31.10 -8.83 -3.94
CA TYR A 160 -29.86 -8.27 -4.47
C TYR A 160 -30.07 -7.63 -5.86
N ALA A 161 -29.74 -6.34 -5.95
CA ALA A 161 -29.73 -5.60 -7.22
C ALA A 161 -28.41 -5.91 -7.94
N HIS A 162 -28.46 -6.76 -8.98
CA HIS A 162 -27.25 -7.24 -9.67
C HIS A 162 -26.77 -6.31 -10.79
N GLN A 163 -27.65 -5.44 -11.30
CA GLN A 163 -27.33 -4.46 -12.33
C GLN A 163 -26.66 -3.22 -11.72
N GLY A 164 -25.78 -2.58 -12.50
CA GLY A 164 -25.08 -1.37 -12.07
C GLY A 164 -23.98 -0.96 -13.05
N GLU A 165 -23.34 0.16 -12.76
CA GLU A 165 -22.31 0.77 -13.62
C GLU A 165 -20.88 0.47 -13.17
N TYR A 166 -20.70 -0.36 -12.13
CA TYR A 166 -19.37 -0.67 -11.63
C TYR A 166 -18.64 -1.64 -12.57
N ALA A 167 -17.49 -1.21 -13.08
CA ALA A 167 -16.58 -2.01 -13.88
C ALA A 167 -15.43 -2.55 -13.00
N MET A 168 -14.99 -3.78 -13.29
CA MET A 168 -13.88 -4.45 -12.59
C MET A 168 -12.96 -5.11 -13.61
N ASP A 169 -11.65 -4.89 -13.47
CA ASP A 169 -10.66 -5.53 -14.33
C ASP A 169 -10.78 -7.06 -14.29
N GLY A 170 -10.76 -7.67 -15.47
CA GLY A 170 -10.92 -9.12 -15.63
C GLY A 170 -12.38 -9.60 -15.71
N VAL A 171 -13.37 -8.71 -15.61
CA VAL A 171 -14.79 -9.03 -15.81
C VAL A 171 -15.37 -8.20 -16.95
N PRO A 172 -15.89 -8.82 -18.03
CA PRO A 172 -16.54 -8.08 -19.11
C PRO A 172 -17.84 -7.39 -18.65
N GLY A 173 -18.04 -6.14 -19.08
CA GLY A 173 -19.24 -5.36 -18.79
C GLY A 173 -19.23 -4.67 -17.42
N THR A 174 -20.43 -4.35 -16.93
CA THR A 174 -20.62 -3.68 -15.63
C THR A 174 -21.63 -4.46 -14.78
N GLY A 175 -21.62 -4.21 -13.47
CA GLY A 175 -22.61 -4.74 -12.55
C GLY A 175 -22.74 -3.89 -11.30
N SER A 176 -23.50 -4.38 -10.33
CA SER A 176 -23.62 -3.71 -9.03
C SER A 176 -22.33 -3.80 -8.22
N LYS A 177 -22.03 -2.73 -7.49
CA LYS A 177 -20.86 -2.64 -6.62
C LYS A 177 -21.14 -3.35 -5.30
N VAL A 178 -20.26 -4.27 -4.93
CA VAL A 178 -20.23 -4.87 -3.58
C VAL A 178 -19.00 -4.34 -2.84
N ILE A 179 -19.23 -3.62 -1.74
CA ILE A 179 -18.16 -3.06 -0.92
C ILE A 179 -17.78 -4.09 0.13
N MET A 180 -16.53 -4.53 0.11
CA MET A 180 -15.98 -5.51 1.04
C MET A 180 -15.18 -4.83 2.15
N SER A 181 -15.40 -5.25 3.39
CA SER A 181 -14.59 -4.86 4.54
C SER A 181 -14.06 -6.11 5.23
N PHE A 182 -12.74 -6.17 5.41
CA PHE A 182 -12.07 -7.24 6.14
C PHE A 182 -11.77 -6.71 7.54
N ILE A 183 -12.45 -7.24 8.57
CA ILE A 183 -12.39 -6.72 9.93
C ILE A 183 -11.28 -7.45 10.68
N ASP A 184 -10.31 -6.69 11.21
CA ASP A 184 -9.11 -7.21 11.87
C ASP A 184 -8.41 -8.36 11.08
N PRO A 185 -7.96 -8.09 9.83
CA PRO A 185 -7.50 -9.14 8.92
C PRO A 185 -6.13 -9.73 9.26
N ALA A 186 -5.39 -9.14 10.20
CA ALA A 186 -4.03 -9.54 10.53
C ALA A 186 -3.97 -10.94 11.19
N GLY A 187 -2.94 -11.71 10.86
CA GLY A 187 -2.65 -12.98 11.53
C GLY A 187 -3.68 -14.08 11.31
N ALA A 188 -4.29 -14.15 10.13
CA ALA A 188 -5.34 -15.12 9.81
C ALA A 188 -4.90 -16.59 9.98
N LYS A 189 -3.60 -16.88 9.85
CA LYS A 189 -3.03 -18.23 10.02
C LYS A 189 -1.93 -18.29 11.06
N THR A 190 -1.26 -17.17 11.32
CA THR A 190 -0.04 -17.09 12.14
C THR A 190 -0.23 -16.28 13.42
N GLY A 191 -1.39 -15.62 13.59
CA GLY A 191 -1.68 -14.74 14.72
C GLY A 191 -1.00 -13.36 14.68
N LYS A 192 -0.16 -13.07 13.67
CA LYS A 192 0.51 -11.77 13.51
C LYS A 192 0.50 -11.31 12.06
N ALA A 193 0.45 -10.00 11.82
CA ALA A 193 0.60 -9.44 10.46
C ALA A 193 1.97 -9.76 9.84
N LEU A 194 3.03 -9.74 10.67
CA LEU A 194 4.40 -10.12 10.32
C LEU A 194 4.79 -11.32 11.18
N PRO A 195 4.68 -12.57 10.67
CA PRO A 195 4.88 -13.77 11.49
C PRO A 195 6.29 -13.86 12.10
N THR A 196 7.30 -13.41 11.36
CA THR A 196 8.70 -13.37 11.80
C THR A 196 9.04 -12.15 12.67
N GLY A 197 8.15 -11.15 12.71
CA GLY A 197 8.42 -9.84 13.31
C GLY A 197 9.26 -8.90 12.45
N ASN A 198 9.81 -9.36 11.32
CA ASN A 198 10.63 -8.56 10.43
C ASN A 198 9.80 -8.02 9.24
N PRO A 199 9.98 -6.76 8.81
CA PRO A 199 9.41 -6.27 7.55
C PRO A 199 10.00 -6.95 6.31
N VAL A 200 11.26 -7.39 6.40
CA VAL A 200 11.99 -8.11 5.33
C VAL A 200 12.83 -9.20 5.97
N ASP A 201 12.67 -10.42 5.47
CA ASP A 201 13.47 -11.59 5.79
C ASP A 201 14.39 -11.97 4.61
N VAL A 202 15.40 -12.79 4.89
CA VAL A 202 16.24 -13.40 3.85
C VAL A 202 15.95 -14.89 3.80
N LEU A 203 15.31 -15.33 2.72
CA LEU A 203 15.03 -16.72 2.44
C LEU A 203 16.27 -17.39 1.84
N GLN A 204 16.71 -18.48 2.44
CA GLN A 204 17.79 -19.30 1.90
C GLN A 204 17.20 -20.48 1.13
N LEU A 205 17.54 -20.58 -0.16
CA LEU A 205 17.11 -21.66 -1.04
C LEU A 205 18.10 -22.83 -1.00
N GLN A 206 17.68 -23.97 -1.56
CA GLN A 206 18.47 -25.22 -1.54
C GLN A 206 19.79 -25.11 -2.30
N ASP A 207 19.83 -24.29 -3.34
CA ASP A 207 21.02 -24.01 -4.16
C ASP A 207 21.96 -22.98 -3.49
N GLY A 208 21.64 -22.52 -2.28
CA GLY A 208 22.39 -21.49 -1.55
C GLY A 208 22.01 -20.05 -1.91
N THR A 209 21.12 -19.84 -2.88
CA THR A 209 20.63 -18.52 -3.26
C THR A 209 19.91 -17.86 -2.08
N LYS A 210 20.14 -16.56 -1.89
CA LYS A 210 19.48 -15.73 -0.88
C LYS A 210 18.49 -14.78 -1.54
N ILE A 211 17.23 -14.84 -1.13
CA ILE A 211 16.14 -14.01 -1.66
C ILE A 211 15.60 -13.14 -0.53
N LYS A 212 15.54 -11.81 -0.74
CA LYS A 212 14.82 -10.92 0.18
C LYS A 212 13.32 -11.08 -0.04
N ALA A 213 12.57 -11.25 1.03
CA ALA A 213 11.12 -11.39 0.97
C ALA A 213 10.45 -10.72 2.17
N SER A 214 9.24 -10.19 1.99
CA SER A 214 8.36 -9.82 3.09
C SER A 214 7.36 -10.94 3.30
N LEU A 215 7.27 -11.44 4.53
CA LEU A 215 6.36 -12.51 4.94
C LEU A 215 5.20 -11.87 5.69
N VAL A 216 4.03 -11.82 5.05
CA VAL A 216 2.88 -11.06 5.55
C VAL A 216 1.66 -11.96 5.65
N ASP A 217 0.93 -11.88 6.76
CA ASP A 217 -0.33 -12.59 6.97
C ASP A 217 -1.44 -11.59 7.28
N VAL A 218 -2.10 -11.11 6.22
CA VAL A 218 -3.24 -10.20 6.28
C VAL A 218 -4.31 -10.71 5.31
N GLY A 219 -5.41 -11.22 5.86
CA GLY A 219 -6.45 -11.93 5.12
C GLY A 219 -6.06 -13.36 4.73
N ASN A 220 -4.89 -13.52 4.12
CA ASN A 220 -4.20 -14.80 3.92
C ASN A 220 -2.67 -14.57 3.97
N PRO A 221 -1.89 -15.59 4.34
CA PRO A 221 -0.43 -15.51 4.32
C PRO A 221 0.12 -15.42 2.89
N GLY A 222 1.13 -14.58 2.70
CA GLY A 222 1.79 -14.30 1.43
C GLY A 222 3.28 -14.08 1.60
N VAL A 223 4.05 -14.56 0.63
CA VAL A 223 5.48 -14.34 0.44
C VAL A 223 5.63 -13.32 -0.70
N PHE A 224 6.10 -12.13 -0.37
CA PHE A 224 6.24 -11.04 -1.35
C PHE A 224 7.71 -10.87 -1.71
N ILE A 225 8.04 -10.94 -2.99
CA ILE A 225 9.41 -10.80 -3.51
C ILE A 225 9.43 -9.80 -4.67
N THR A 226 10.55 -9.11 -4.85
CA THR A 226 10.75 -8.25 -6.02
C THR A 226 11.31 -9.04 -7.21
N THR A 227 11.02 -8.60 -8.43
CA THR A 227 11.64 -9.15 -9.66
C THR A 227 13.17 -9.04 -9.65
N GLU A 228 13.70 -7.95 -9.10
CA GLU A 228 15.13 -7.75 -8.88
C GLU A 228 15.74 -8.85 -8.00
N SER A 229 15.04 -9.26 -6.93
CA SER A 229 15.51 -10.33 -6.04
C SER A 229 15.59 -11.68 -6.75
N LEU A 230 14.86 -11.88 -7.85
CA LEU A 230 14.94 -13.07 -8.69
C LEU A 230 16.04 -13.00 -9.75
N GLY A 231 16.67 -11.83 -9.95
CA GLY A 231 17.60 -11.58 -11.06
C GLY A 231 16.90 -11.38 -12.41
N LEU A 232 15.60 -11.04 -12.42
CA LEU A 232 14.84 -10.80 -13.65
C LEU A 232 15.00 -9.33 -14.06
N ALA A 233 16.03 -9.05 -14.87
CA ALA A 233 16.36 -7.70 -15.32
C ALA A 233 15.27 -7.08 -16.21
N ASP A 234 14.66 -7.88 -17.09
CA ASP A 234 13.56 -7.45 -17.97
C ASP A 234 12.19 -7.80 -17.38
N HIS A 235 11.92 -7.25 -16.20
CA HIS A 235 10.65 -7.49 -15.50
C HIS A 235 9.43 -6.96 -16.27
N MET A 236 9.62 -5.98 -17.16
CA MET A 236 8.55 -5.38 -17.95
C MET A 236 8.01 -6.30 -19.06
N SER A 237 8.78 -7.31 -19.48
CA SER A 237 8.32 -8.28 -20.49
C SER A 237 7.57 -9.48 -19.89
N LEU A 238 7.54 -9.63 -18.55
CA LEU A 238 6.83 -10.73 -17.91
C LEU A 238 5.31 -10.56 -18.08
N THR A 239 4.70 -11.49 -18.83
CA THR A 239 3.25 -11.65 -18.93
C THR A 239 2.80 -12.92 -18.20
N PRO A 240 1.51 -13.06 -17.83
CA PRO A 240 1.01 -14.32 -17.27
C PRO A 240 1.37 -15.54 -18.13
N ALA A 241 1.27 -15.43 -19.47
CA ALA A 241 1.63 -16.52 -20.39
C ALA A 241 3.11 -16.91 -20.32
N ILE A 242 4.01 -15.92 -20.21
CA ILE A 242 5.45 -16.17 -20.06
C ILE A 242 5.76 -16.84 -18.72
N VAL A 243 5.13 -16.38 -17.63
CA VAL A 243 5.31 -17.00 -16.30
C VAL A 243 4.78 -18.44 -16.29
N GLU A 244 3.58 -18.67 -16.84
CA GLU A 244 2.95 -19.99 -16.87
C GLU A 244 3.69 -21.00 -17.75
N SER A 245 4.32 -20.53 -18.85
CA SER A 245 5.09 -21.38 -19.76
C SER A 245 6.52 -21.66 -19.30
N ASN A 246 7.01 -21.03 -18.22
CA ASN A 246 8.38 -21.17 -17.74
C ASN A 246 8.47 -22.14 -16.53
N PRO A 247 8.84 -23.42 -16.75
CA PRO A 247 8.88 -24.41 -15.68
C PRO A 247 9.98 -24.15 -14.64
N GLU A 248 11.12 -23.60 -15.04
CA GLU A 248 12.23 -23.28 -14.13
C GLU A 248 11.83 -22.16 -13.16
N LEU A 249 11.19 -21.10 -13.66
CA LEU A 249 10.68 -20.01 -12.84
C LEU A 249 9.61 -20.53 -11.87
N LYS A 250 8.66 -21.35 -12.34
CA LYS A 250 7.63 -21.94 -11.46
C LYS A 250 8.24 -22.80 -10.36
N LYS A 251 9.25 -23.62 -10.68
CA LYS A 251 9.98 -24.41 -9.68
C LYS A 251 10.64 -23.52 -8.64
N LYS A 252 11.35 -22.46 -9.07
CA LYS A 252 12.01 -21.49 -8.18
C LYS A 252 11.02 -20.73 -7.30
N LEU A 253 9.91 -20.26 -7.86
CA LEU A 253 8.82 -19.61 -7.10
C LEU A 253 8.21 -20.57 -6.07
N GLY A 254 8.04 -21.85 -6.44
CA GLY A 254 7.60 -22.90 -5.52
C GLY A 254 8.58 -23.12 -4.37
N GLU A 255 9.89 -23.17 -4.64
CA GLU A 255 10.94 -23.26 -3.61
C GLU A 255 10.92 -22.06 -2.66
N ILE A 256 10.82 -20.84 -3.18
CA ILE A 256 10.72 -19.61 -2.40
C ILE A 256 9.47 -19.62 -1.51
N ARG A 257 8.31 -19.98 -2.09
CA ARG A 257 7.05 -20.10 -1.34
C ARG A 257 7.18 -21.06 -0.17
N ARG A 258 7.76 -22.24 -0.38
CA ARG A 258 7.98 -23.25 0.67
C ARG A 258 8.93 -22.74 1.76
N ALA A 259 10.02 -22.07 1.38
CA ALA A 259 10.95 -21.47 2.33
C ALA A 259 10.27 -20.42 3.21
N GLY A 260 9.46 -19.54 2.59
CA GLY A 260 8.64 -18.57 3.31
C GLY A 260 7.61 -19.22 4.23
N ALA A 261 6.91 -20.26 3.76
CA ALA A 261 5.95 -21.02 4.56
C ALA A 261 6.59 -21.57 5.85
N SER A 262 7.75 -22.22 5.73
CA SER A 262 8.48 -22.75 6.88
C SER A 262 8.86 -21.66 7.88
N LEU A 263 9.35 -20.50 7.43
CA LEU A 263 9.68 -19.38 8.32
C LEU A 263 8.46 -18.74 8.99
N MET A 264 7.30 -18.78 8.33
CA MET A 264 6.03 -18.34 8.91
C MET A 264 5.44 -19.36 9.91
N GLY A 265 6.05 -20.53 10.06
CA GLY A 265 5.52 -21.63 10.87
C GLY A 265 4.33 -22.35 10.24
N LEU A 266 4.17 -22.26 8.92
CA LEU A 266 3.11 -22.91 8.15
C LEU A 266 3.62 -24.22 7.53
N ASP A 267 2.71 -25.13 7.18
CA ASP A 267 3.06 -26.33 6.43
C ASP A 267 3.53 -25.97 5.00
N PRO A 268 4.79 -26.25 4.64
CA PRO A 268 5.30 -25.94 3.30
C PRO A 268 4.65 -26.78 2.19
N ASN A 269 3.96 -27.88 2.50
CA ASN A 269 3.33 -28.72 1.46
C ASN A 269 1.93 -28.24 1.09
N THR A 270 1.31 -27.39 1.91
CA THR A 270 0.04 -26.76 1.56
C THR A 270 0.28 -25.75 0.42
N GLU A 271 -0.31 -25.98 -0.75
CA GLU A 271 -0.06 -25.16 -1.94
C GLU A 271 -0.86 -23.86 -1.95
N SER A 272 -2.04 -23.82 -1.33
CA SER A 272 -2.88 -22.62 -1.34
C SER A 272 -2.38 -21.51 -0.42
N VAL A 273 -1.60 -21.84 0.61
CA VAL A 273 -1.07 -20.91 1.61
C VAL A 273 0.37 -21.26 1.99
N PRO A 274 1.28 -20.27 2.10
CA PRO A 274 1.12 -18.88 1.66
C PRO A 274 1.06 -18.75 0.13
N LYS A 275 0.50 -17.64 -0.36
CA LYS A 275 0.66 -17.25 -1.77
C LYS A 275 2.08 -16.75 -2.02
N ILE A 276 2.56 -16.87 -3.26
CA ILE A 276 3.78 -16.19 -3.71
C ILE A 276 3.38 -15.02 -4.60
N VAL A 277 3.92 -13.84 -4.30
CA VAL A 277 3.58 -12.59 -5.00
C VAL A 277 4.87 -11.96 -5.52
N LEU A 278 4.88 -11.72 -6.83
CA LEU A 278 5.97 -11.05 -7.51
C LEU A 278 5.63 -9.55 -7.65
N LEU A 279 6.43 -8.72 -7.01
CA LEU A 279 6.32 -7.27 -7.05
C LEU A 279 7.17 -6.71 -8.18
N PHE A 280 6.54 -5.89 -9.01
CA PHE A 280 7.17 -5.15 -10.08
C PHE A 280 7.46 -3.73 -9.57
N PRO A 281 8.58 -3.11 -9.97
CA PRO A 281 8.75 -1.67 -9.85
C PRO A 281 7.53 -0.95 -10.45
N SER A 282 7.19 0.22 -9.90
CA SER A 282 6.19 1.08 -10.52
C SER A 282 6.54 1.30 -11.99
N SER A 283 5.54 1.24 -12.88
CA SER A 283 5.73 1.59 -14.28
C SER A 283 6.40 2.95 -14.38
N GLY A 284 7.51 3.03 -15.13
CA GLY A 284 8.29 4.24 -15.29
C GLY A 284 9.24 4.59 -14.13
N TYR A 285 9.42 3.77 -13.09
CA TYR A 285 10.48 4.00 -12.11
C TYR A 285 11.85 3.63 -12.68
N LEU A 286 12.82 4.53 -12.56
CA LEU A 286 14.23 4.27 -12.83
C LEU A 286 15.02 4.43 -11.53
N PRO A 287 15.79 3.41 -11.09
CA PRO A 287 16.65 3.55 -9.92
C PRO A 287 17.73 4.61 -10.16
N ASN A 288 18.36 5.09 -9.07
CA ASN A 288 19.50 5.98 -9.19
C ASN A 288 20.65 5.25 -9.91
N SER A 289 21.14 5.86 -10.99
CA SER A 289 22.28 5.37 -11.76
C SER A 289 23.60 5.88 -11.20
N THR A 290 23.57 6.98 -10.45
CA THR A 290 24.75 7.62 -9.84
C THR A 290 24.84 7.24 -8.36
N PRO A 291 26.02 6.86 -7.85
CA PRO A 291 26.22 6.59 -6.42
C PRO A 291 25.82 7.79 -5.55
N VAL A 292 25.14 7.52 -4.42
CA VAL A 292 24.64 8.56 -3.50
C VAL A 292 25.75 9.51 -3.04
N ALA A 293 26.96 8.99 -2.78
CA ALA A 293 28.10 9.82 -2.38
C ALA A 293 28.47 10.87 -3.44
N GLU A 294 28.40 10.52 -4.73
CA GLU A 294 28.68 11.43 -5.84
C GLU A 294 27.55 12.44 -6.02
N LEU A 295 26.29 12.03 -5.85
CA LEU A 295 25.13 12.92 -5.85
C LEU A 295 25.26 13.99 -4.75
N ILE A 296 25.57 13.58 -3.52
CA ILE A 296 25.76 14.48 -2.38
C ILE A 296 26.96 15.40 -2.61
N ALA A 297 28.10 14.88 -3.10
CA ALA A 297 29.28 15.70 -3.37
C ALA A 297 29.00 16.77 -4.44
N THR A 298 28.32 16.39 -5.52
CA THR A 298 27.95 17.31 -6.60
C THR A 298 26.98 18.39 -6.11
N PHE A 299 25.96 17.99 -5.36
CA PHE A 299 25.01 18.95 -4.78
C PHE A 299 25.68 19.87 -3.76
N GLY A 300 26.56 19.32 -2.91
CA GLY A 300 27.35 20.07 -1.95
C GLY A 300 28.25 21.11 -2.63
N ALA A 301 28.83 20.81 -3.79
CA ALA A 301 29.61 21.77 -4.56
C ALA A 301 28.75 22.93 -5.09
N ILE A 302 27.52 22.65 -5.55
CA ILE A 302 26.56 23.68 -5.99
C ILE A 302 26.17 24.58 -4.82
N VAL A 303 25.80 23.98 -3.68
CA VAL A 303 25.48 24.70 -2.43
C VAL A 303 26.67 25.56 -1.98
N GLY A 304 27.88 25.00 -1.99
CA GLY A 304 29.11 25.70 -1.66
C GLY A 304 29.37 26.90 -2.58
N ALA A 305 29.08 26.78 -3.88
CA ALA A 305 29.19 27.89 -4.82
C ALA A 305 28.17 29.01 -4.55
N VAL A 306 26.92 28.68 -4.21
CA VAL A 306 25.88 29.67 -3.84
C VAL A 306 26.30 30.46 -2.59
N ILE A 307 26.75 29.75 -1.55
CA ILE A 307 27.22 30.36 -0.31
C ILE A 307 28.47 31.20 -0.57
N GLY A 308 29.46 30.64 -1.27
CA GLY A 308 30.74 31.30 -1.57
C GLY A 308 30.56 32.57 -2.40
N LEU A 309 29.68 32.53 -3.42
CA LEU A 309 29.35 33.71 -4.24
C LEU A 309 28.69 34.81 -3.38
N THR A 310 27.76 34.43 -2.52
CA THR A 310 27.07 35.38 -1.63
C THR A 310 28.05 36.03 -0.65
N LEU A 311 28.91 35.25 -0.01
CA LEU A 311 29.95 35.76 0.88
C LEU A 311 30.93 36.67 0.14
N TRP A 312 31.33 36.30 -1.08
CA TRP A 312 32.16 37.16 -1.93
C TRP A 312 31.48 38.50 -2.23
N GLN A 313 30.18 38.50 -2.57
CA GLN A 313 29.41 39.74 -2.78
C GLN A 313 29.40 40.64 -1.53
N THR A 314 29.37 40.08 -0.31
CA THR A 314 29.46 40.89 0.92
C THR A 314 30.80 41.61 1.09
N THR A 315 31.85 41.22 0.36
CA THR A 315 33.14 41.92 0.36
C THR A 315 33.20 43.06 -0.66
N ARG A 316 32.21 43.14 -1.55
CA ARG A 316 32.09 44.14 -2.62
C ARG A 316 31.13 45.28 -2.29
N THR A 317 30.54 45.28 -1.10
CA THR A 317 29.60 46.32 -0.66
C THR A 317 30.33 47.62 -0.31
N ALA A 318 29.65 48.75 -0.49
CA ALA A 318 30.23 50.07 -0.19
C ALA A 318 30.53 50.27 1.31
N LYS A 319 29.72 49.66 2.18
CA LYS A 319 29.95 49.62 3.63
C LYS A 319 30.34 48.21 4.08
N PRO A 320 31.24 48.05 5.06
CA PRO A 320 31.56 46.74 5.63
C PRO A 320 30.33 46.05 6.22
N VAL A 321 30.04 44.83 5.75
CA VAL A 321 28.96 43.99 6.31
C VAL A 321 29.45 43.32 7.60
N ARG A 322 28.63 43.37 8.67
CA ARG A 322 28.95 42.73 9.96
C ARG A 322 29.02 41.20 9.81
N PRO A 323 29.83 40.48 10.59
CA PRO A 323 29.94 39.02 10.51
C PRO A 323 28.58 38.30 10.60
N ILE A 324 27.70 38.72 11.51
CA ILE A 324 26.35 38.15 11.64
C ILE A 324 25.50 38.36 10.40
N ASP A 325 25.59 39.52 9.76
CA ASP A 325 24.83 39.81 8.53
C ASP A 325 25.44 39.08 7.31
N LYS A 326 26.74 38.77 7.31
CA LYS A 326 27.35 37.89 6.30
C LYS A 326 26.83 36.46 6.42
N PHE A 327 26.73 35.95 7.66
CA PHE A 327 26.12 34.65 7.93
C PHE A 327 24.65 34.63 7.49
N ALA A 328 23.85 35.63 7.89
CA ALA A 328 22.46 35.75 7.48
C ALA A 328 22.32 35.80 5.94
N ALA A 329 23.18 36.55 5.24
CA ALA A 329 23.18 36.60 3.78
C ALA A 329 23.43 35.21 3.17
N ALA A 330 24.43 34.48 3.67
CA ALA A 330 24.71 33.12 3.21
C ALA A 330 23.54 32.16 3.48
N TRP A 331 22.93 32.24 4.66
CA TRP A 331 21.76 31.43 5.02
C TRP A 331 20.57 31.70 4.10
N PHE A 332 20.18 32.97 3.92
CA PHE A 332 19.05 33.31 3.05
C PHE A 332 19.34 33.01 1.57
N ALA A 333 20.59 33.09 1.12
CA ALA A 333 20.96 32.66 -0.23
C ALA A 333 20.80 31.14 -0.41
N LEU A 334 21.21 30.36 0.60
CA LEU A 334 21.00 28.91 0.62
C LEU A 334 19.51 28.58 0.59
N CYS A 335 18.70 29.18 1.47
CA CYS A 335 17.25 28.98 1.48
C CYS A 335 16.62 29.36 0.14
N GLY A 336 16.95 30.52 -0.41
CA GLY A 336 16.45 30.96 -1.71
C GLY A 336 16.78 29.96 -2.82
N PHE A 337 18.00 29.43 -2.84
CA PHE A 337 18.41 28.40 -3.80
C PHE A 337 17.63 27.10 -3.61
N LEU A 338 17.56 26.56 -2.39
CA LEU A 338 16.85 25.30 -2.13
C LEU A 338 15.36 25.41 -2.47
N HIS A 339 14.71 26.50 -2.07
CA HIS A 339 13.28 26.70 -2.29
C HIS A 339 12.91 26.87 -3.76
N ILE A 340 13.70 27.63 -4.53
CA ILE A 340 13.38 27.89 -5.94
C ILE A 340 13.92 26.78 -6.84
N ALA A 341 15.18 26.37 -6.65
CA ALA A 341 15.82 25.42 -7.55
C ALA A 341 15.50 23.96 -7.19
N PHE A 342 15.61 23.58 -5.91
CA PHE A 342 15.48 22.18 -5.51
C PHE A 342 14.03 21.77 -5.26
N GLU A 343 13.30 22.51 -4.43
CA GLU A 343 11.87 22.30 -4.17
C GLU A 343 11.01 22.70 -5.38
N GLY A 344 11.34 23.80 -6.07
CA GLY A 344 10.69 24.14 -7.33
C GLY A 344 10.84 23.07 -8.41
N TYR A 345 12.00 22.39 -8.49
CA TYR A 345 12.17 21.24 -9.37
C TYR A 345 11.21 20.10 -9.01
N TYR A 346 11.07 19.79 -7.72
CA TYR A 346 10.09 18.82 -7.25
C TYR A 346 8.68 19.20 -7.70
N LEU A 347 8.24 20.43 -7.45
CA LEU A 347 6.89 20.87 -7.81
C LEU A 347 6.58 20.70 -9.31
N VAL A 348 7.54 21.04 -10.18
CA VAL A 348 7.36 20.92 -11.63
C VAL A 348 7.34 19.47 -12.10
N TYR A 349 8.22 18.63 -11.56
CA TYR A 349 8.46 17.27 -12.09
C TYR A 349 7.89 16.14 -11.23
N ARG A 350 7.15 16.43 -10.14
CA ARG A 350 6.73 15.43 -9.14
C ARG A 350 6.08 14.16 -9.70
N TYR A 351 5.33 14.26 -10.80
CA TYR A 351 4.66 13.10 -11.41
C TYR A 351 5.58 12.26 -12.31
N GLN A 352 6.64 12.86 -12.86
CA GLN A 352 7.64 12.15 -13.70
C GLN A 352 8.90 11.77 -12.92
N LEU A 353 9.10 12.36 -11.74
CA LEU A 353 10.29 12.21 -10.89
C LEU A 353 10.77 10.76 -10.71
N PRO A 354 9.89 9.76 -10.48
CA PRO A 354 10.32 8.37 -10.34
C PRO A 354 11.12 7.84 -11.55
N GLY A 355 10.83 8.35 -12.75
CA GLY A 355 11.45 7.93 -14.01
C GLY A 355 12.58 8.82 -14.52
N MET A 356 13.04 9.78 -13.72
CA MET A 356 14.07 10.73 -14.14
C MET A 356 15.43 10.39 -13.51
N SER A 357 16.49 10.68 -14.27
CA SER A 357 17.89 10.46 -13.88
C SER A 357 18.70 11.76 -13.74
N SER A 358 18.05 12.92 -13.77
CA SER A 358 18.70 14.20 -13.46
C SER A 358 19.27 14.21 -12.04
N LEU A 359 20.24 15.08 -11.76
CA LEU A 359 20.81 15.23 -10.41
C LEU A 359 19.72 15.44 -9.35
N PHE A 360 18.81 16.37 -9.56
CA PHE A 360 17.74 16.68 -8.59
C PHE A 360 16.72 15.55 -8.48
N ALA A 361 16.36 14.87 -9.58
CA ALA A 361 15.46 13.72 -9.50
C ALA A 361 16.08 12.57 -8.69
N GLN A 362 17.38 12.31 -8.86
CA GLN A 362 18.08 11.28 -8.12
C GLN A 362 18.22 11.63 -6.63
N LEU A 363 18.50 12.90 -6.29
CA LEU A 363 18.53 13.39 -4.91
C LEU A 363 17.14 13.33 -4.25
N TRP A 364 16.07 13.68 -4.96
CA TRP A 364 14.71 13.54 -4.45
C TRP A 364 14.31 12.08 -4.23
N LYS A 365 14.68 11.16 -5.14
CA LYS A 365 14.48 9.71 -4.93
C LYS A 365 15.24 9.17 -3.72
N GLU A 366 16.41 9.72 -3.42
CA GLU A 366 17.15 9.38 -2.20
C GLU A 366 16.46 9.97 -0.96
N TYR A 367 16.03 11.23 -1.03
CA TYR A 367 15.36 11.90 0.08
C TYR A 367 13.98 11.31 0.38
N THR A 368 13.27 10.74 -0.59
CA THR A 368 11.97 10.08 -0.35
C THR A 368 12.08 8.80 0.48
N LEU A 369 13.28 8.23 0.64
CA LEU A 369 13.54 7.18 1.62
C LEU A 369 13.42 7.71 3.06
N SER A 370 13.70 9.00 3.25
CA SER A 370 13.52 9.72 4.51
C SER A 370 12.11 10.27 4.67
N ASP A 371 11.45 10.69 3.60
CA ASP A 371 10.06 11.13 3.65
C ASP A 371 9.30 10.76 2.37
N SER A 372 8.51 9.69 2.45
CA SER A 372 7.75 9.18 1.32
C SER A 372 6.64 10.13 0.85
N ARG A 373 6.26 11.15 1.64
CA ARG A 373 5.25 12.15 1.26
C ARG A 373 5.59 12.89 -0.03
N TYR A 374 6.88 13.06 -0.33
CA TYR A 374 7.32 13.65 -1.59
C TYR A 374 7.05 12.71 -2.78
N LEU A 375 7.13 11.39 -2.59
CA LEU A 375 6.83 10.41 -3.64
C LEU A 375 5.33 10.17 -3.82
N THR A 376 4.56 10.20 -2.72
CA THR A 376 3.11 9.98 -2.73
C THR A 376 2.29 11.24 -2.98
N HIS A 377 2.94 12.38 -3.22
CA HIS A 377 2.31 13.68 -3.49
C HIS A 377 1.34 14.10 -2.39
N ASP A 378 1.76 13.96 -1.14
CA ASP A 378 0.94 14.35 0.00
C ASP A 378 0.48 15.82 -0.11
N ILE A 379 -0.80 16.06 0.16
CA ILE A 379 -1.44 17.35 -0.07
C ILE A 379 -0.78 18.43 0.80
N PHE A 380 -0.47 18.11 2.06
CA PHE A 380 0.16 19.05 2.96
C PHE A 380 1.57 19.40 2.48
N THR A 381 2.40 18.39 2.18
CA THR A 381 3.76 18.62 1.65
C THR A 381 3.73 19.46 0.38
N VAL A 382 2.94 19.09 -0.63
CA VAL A 382 2.85 19.86 -1.90
C VAL A 382 2.40 21.30 -1.66
N SER A 383 1.45 21.52 -0.75
CA SER A 383 0.97 22.87 -0.41
C SER A 383 2.05 23.73 0.22
N VAL A 384 2.78 23.18 1.20
CA VAL A 384 3.88 23.89 1.87
C VAL A 384 4.98 24.21 0.87
N GLU A 385 5.46 23.22 0.10
CA GLU A 385 6.50 23.43 -0.91
C GLU A 385 6.10 24.49 -1.95
N THR A 386 4.82 24.54 -2.34
CA THR A 386 4.30 25.56 -3.26
C THR A 386 4.45 26.97 -2.68
N ILE A 387 4.06 27.16 -1.42
CA ILE A 387 4.22 28.44 -0.72
C ILE A 387 5.70 28.79 -0.57
N THR A 388 6.51 27.80 -0.21
CA THR A 388 7.95 27.96 -0.02
C THR A 388 8.63 28.44 -1.31
N CYS A 389 8.32 27.80 -2.45
CA CYS A 389 8.87 28.16 -3.76
C CYS A 389 8.36 29.52 -4.27
N LEU A 390 7.06 29.83 -4.12
CA LEU A 390 6.45 31.04 -4.69
C LEU A 390 6.62 32.29 -3.82
N ALA A 391 6.76 32.14 -2.50
CA ALA A 391 6.84 33.25 -1.57
C ALA A 391 8.17 33.28 -0.80
N TRP A 392 8.52 32.20 -0.09
CA TRP A 392 9.65 32.23 0.86
C TRP A 392 11.01 32.24 0.16
N GLY A 393 11.16 31.54 -0.96
CA GLY A 393 12.35 31.57 -1.81
C GLY A 393 12.66 32.99 -2.32
N PRO A 394 11.71 33.65 -3.00
CA PRO A 394 11.87 35.04 -3.45
C PRO A 394 12.15 36.01 -2.30
N LEU A 395 11.44 35.88 -1.17
CA LEU A 395 11.69 36.72 0.01
C LEU A 395 13.07 36.49 0.62
N SER A 396 13.60 35.26 0.56
CA SER A 396 14.96 34.95 1.00
C SER A 396 16.00 35.68 0.13
N PHE A 397 15.85 35.66 -1.19
CA PHE A 397 16.72 36.46 -2.06
C PHE A 397 16.56 37.98 -1.84
N LEU A 398 15.34 38.44 -1.56
CA LEU A 398 15.11 39.84 -1.19
C LEU A 398 15.84 40.22 0.11
N ALA A 399 15.89 39.31 1.09
CA ALA A 399 16.67 39.51 2.31
C ALA A 399 18.18 39.62 2.02
N VAL A 400 18.72 38.81 1.11
CA VAL A 400 20.12 38.92 0.66
C VAL A 400 20.39 40.29 0.02
N VAL A 401 19.54 40.72 -0.92
CA VAL A 401 19.66 42.05 -1.56
C VAL A 401 19.59 43.17 -0.52
N GLY A 402 18.67 43.06 0.44
CA GLY A 402 18.53 44.01 1.53
C GLY A 402 19.77 44.09 2.44
N ILE A 403 20.45 42.97 2.67
CA ILE A 403 21.74 42.96 3.38
C ILE A 403 22.81 43.67 2.56
N LEU A 404 22.97 43.29 1.28
CA LEU A 404 24.01 43.83 0.40
C LEU A 404 23.87 45.34 0.13
N ARG A 405 22.63 45.84 0.10
CA ARG A 405 22.32 47.26 -0.16
C ARG A 405 22.06 48.08 1.10
N ASP A 406 22.26 47.51 2.29
CA ASP A 406 22.05 48.20 3.57
C ASP A 406 20.62 48.79 3.72
N TRP A 407 19.62 48.05 3.27
CA TRP A 407 18.21 48.46 3.32
C TRP A 407 17.64 48.33 4.73
N HIS A 408 17.07 49.41 5.27
CA HIS A 408 16.55 49.42 6.65
C HIS A 408 15.40 48.42 6.85
N SER A 409 14.51 48.28 5.85
CA SER A 409 13.38 47.35 5.91
C SER A 409 13.74 45.88 5.70
N ARG A 410 15.03 45.53 5.49
CA ARG A 410 15.47 44.13 5.35
C ARG A 410 15.06 43.27 6.54
N HIS A 411 15.02 43.86 7.74
CA HIS A 411 14.68 43.16 8.98
C HIS A 411 13.23 42.67 9.00
N VAL A 412 12.30 43.39 8.37
CA VAL A 412 10.92 42.93 8.22
C VAL A 412 10.86 41.67 7.37
N VAL A 413 11.57 41.66 6.23
CA VAL A 413 11.65 40.49 5.34
C VAL A 413 12.27 39.30 6.06
N GLN A 414 13.37 39.53 6.79
CA GLN A 414 14.04 38.48 7.58
C GLN A 414 13.11 37.88 8.63
N VAL A 415 12.39 38.70 9.41
CA VAL A 415 11.43 38.23 10.42
C VAL A 415 10.31 37.41 9.79
N ILE A 416 9.77 37.86 8.65
CA ILE A 416 8.72 37.12 7.92
C ILE A 416 9.24 35.74 7.49
N VAL A 417 10.40 35.68 6.84
CA VAL A 417 10.97 34.41 6.34
C VAL A 417 11.35 33.49 7.50
N CYS A 418 11.99 34.01 8.56
CA CYS A 418 12.37 33.20 9.71
C CYS A 418 11.13 32.64 10.43
N THR A 419 10.09 33.45 10.63
CA THR A 419 8.83 32.99 11.24
C THR A 419 8.18 31.90 10.39
N ALA A 420 8.17 32.10 9.07
CA ALA A 420 7.65 31.14 8.11
C ALA A 420 8.42 29.80 8.14
N HIS A 421 9.75 29.82 8.21
CA HIS A 421 10.56 28.60 8.35
C HIS A 421 10.28 27.84 9.65
N VAL A 422 10.25 28.53 10.79
CA VAL A 422 9.93 27.90 12.09
C VAL A 422 8.53 27.29 12.06
N TYR A 423 7.55 28.02 11.52
CA TYR A 423 6.17 27.53 11.41
C TYR A 423 6.07 26.33 10.46
N GLY A 424 6.71 26.41 9.29
CA GLY A 424 6.72 25.35 8.29
C GLY A 424 7.33 24.06 8.83
N VAL A 425 8.50 24.13 9.47
CA VAL A 425 9.17 22.95 10.02
C VAL A 425 8.42 22.37 11.22
N ALA A 426 7.78 23.21 12.03
CA ALA A 426 6.93 22.75 13.12
C ALA A 426 5.73 21.97 12.59
N LEU A 427 5.01 22.50 11.59
CA LEU A 427 3.91 21.77 10.95
C LEU A 427 4.38 20.49 10.27
N TYR A 428 5.54 20.52 9.61
CA TYR A 428 6.13 19.36 8.93
C TYR A 428 6.36 18.18 9.87
N TYR A 429 6.88 18.44 11.09
CA TYR A 429 7.05 17.43 12.12
C TYR A 429 5.76 17.05 12.84
N LEU A 430 4.92 18.04 13.18
CA LEU A 430 3.68 17.80 13.94
C LEU A 430 2.68 16.96 13.13
N THR A 431 2.55 17.22 11.83
CA THR A 431 1.67 16.45 10.95
C THR A 431 2.10 14.99 10.86
N ASN A 432 3.39 14.73 10.61
CA ASN A 432 3.93 13.36 10.61
C ASN A 432 3.75 12.66 11.97
N TRP A 433 4.05 13.36 13.07
CA TRP A 433 3.88 12.81 14.41
C TRP A 433 2.42 12.47 14.71
N ASN A 434 1.48 13.33 14.31
CA ASN A 434 0.05 13.09 14.48
C ASN A 434 -0.44 11.90 13.64
N GLU A 435 -0.07 11.84 12.36
CA GLU A 435 -0.38 10.70 11.47
C GLU A 435 0.14 9.38 12.04
N SER A 436 1.36 9.37 12.55
CA SER A 436 1.95 8.19 13.19
C SER A 436 1.18 7.77 14.46
N ARG A 437 0.74 8.72 15.28
CA ARG A 437 0.05 8.42 16.54
C ARG A 437 -1.41 8.04 16.36
N VAL A 438 -2.11 8.68 15.42
CA VAL A 438 -3.56 8.51 15.22
C VAL A 438 -3.85 7.40 14.22
N HIS A 439 -3.09 7.36 13.12
CA HIS A 439 -3.35 6.46 11.99
C HIS A 439 -2.31 5.34 11.87
N GLY A 440 -1.24 5.36 12.67
CA GLY A 440 -0.17 4.35 12.62
C GLY A 440 0.67 4.44 11.35
N VAL A 441 0.62 5.57 10.63
CA VAL A 441 1.32 5.76 9.35
C VAL A 441 2.71 6.31 9.62
N ALA A 442 3.73 5.67 9.03
CA ALA A 442 5.11 6.16 9.06
C ALA A 442 5.56 6.48 7.63
N TYR A 443 5.96 7.74 7.38
CA TYR A 443 6.45 8.17 6.07
C TYR A 443 7.97 8.04 5.92
N SER A 444 8.69 7.88 7.03
CA SER A 444 10.14 7.72 7.04
C SER A 444 10.54 6.28 7.25
N ARG A 445 11.59 5.85 6.57
CA ARG A 445 12.24 4.58 6.84
C ARG A 445 12.84 4.56 8.26
N PRO A 446 12.74 3.43 9.00
CA PRO A 446 13.11 3.37 10.41
C PRO A 446 14.63 3.39 10.66
N GLU A 447 15.46 3.17 9.64
CA GLU A 447 16.91 3.18 9.79
C GLU A 447 17.43 4.55 10.25
N THR A 448 18.44 4.55 11.12
CA THR A 448 19.02 5.77 11.72
C THR A 448 19.42 6.82 10.69
N LEU A 449 19.95 6.38 9.54
CA LEU A 449 20.33 7.27 8.44
C LEU A 449 19.13 8.07 7.92
N TYR A 450 18.02 7.41 7.63
CA TYR A 450 16.89 8.07 7.00
C TYR A 450 16.07 8.88 8.00
N PHE A 451 15.83 8.35 9.20
CA PHE A 451 15.06 9.08 10.19
C PHE A 451 15.87 10.18 10.89
N TRP A 452 17.01 9.84 11.49
CA TRP A 452 17.74 10.80 12.33
C TRP A 452 18.62 11.76 11.53
N ILE A 453 19.30 11.27 10.49
CA ILE A 453 20.22 12.12 9.71
C ILE A 453 19.44 12.92 8.66
N TYR A 454 18.63 12.27 7.83
CA TYR A 454 17.92 12.99 6.77
C TYR A 454 16.67 13.70 7.32
N TYR A 455 15.69 12.95 7.85
CA TYR A 455 14.40 13.53 8.22
C TYR A 455 14.53 14.56 9.36
N VAL A 456 15.24 14.21 10.44
CA VAL A 456 15.50 15.17 11.53
C VAL A 456 16.66 16.10 11.18
N GLY A 457 17.83 15.55 10.88
CA GLY A 457 19.06 16.33 10.75
C GLY A 457 19.07 17.34 9.60
N PHE A 458 18.49 17.03 8.44
CA PHE A 458 18.45 17.99 7.33
C PHE A 458 17.37 19.06 7.51
N ASN A 459 16.29 18.83 8.27
CA ASN A 459 15.26 19.85 8.47
C ASN A 459 15.51 20.73 9.70
N LEU A 460 16.24 20.22 10.71
CA LEU A 460 16.53 20.93 11.96
C LEU A 460 17.17 22.32 11.80
N PRO A 461 18.08 22.58 10.83
CA PRO A 461 18.63 23.92 10.61
C PRO A 461 17.58 25.01 10.38
N TRP A 462 16.44 24.67 9.76
CA TRP A 462 15.31 25.58 9.52
C TRP A 462 14.48 25.88 10.77
N ALA A 463 14.74 25.19 11.89
CA ALA A 463 14.28 25.62 13.21
C ALA A 463 15.33 26.49 13.90
N ILE A 464 16.58 26.01 13.96
CA ILE A 464 17.63 26.60 14.81
C ILE A 464 18.07 27.98 14.30
N VAL A 465 18.43 28.09 13.02
CA VAL A 465 19.00 29.32 12.47
C VAL A 465 17.96 30.45 12.48
N PRO A 466 16.70 30.24 12.04
CA PRO A 466 15.65 31.24 12.15
C PRO A 466 15.36 31.70 13.58
N LEU A 467 15.34 30.80 14.57
CA LEU A 467 15.15 31.18 15.98
C LEU A 467 16.29 32.08 16.49
N GLY A 468 17.54 31.75 16.14
CA GLY A 468 18.71 32.57 16.49
C GLY A 468 18.67 33.95 15.83
N GLU A 469 18.27 34.05 14.57
CA GLU A 469 18.08 35.34 13.90
C GLU A 469 16.95 36.15 14.54
N LEU A 470 15.81 35.52 14.87
CA LEU A 470 14.70 36.22 15.54
C LEU A 470 15.12 36.78 16.90
N ASP A 471 15.80 35.99 17.74
CA ASP A 471 16.29 36.43 19.05
C ASP A 471 17.26 37.61 18.93
N HIS A 472 18.23 37.52 18.01
CA HIS A 472 19.19 38.60 17.78
C HIS A 472 18.52 39.91 17.37
N ARG A 473 17.42 39.85 16.61
CA ARG A 473 16.69 41.04 16.14
C ARG A 473 15.76 41.62 17.20
N LEU A 474 15.20 40.78 18.08
CA LEU A 474 14.39 41.24 19.21
C LEU A 474 15.23 41.92 20.30
N GLN A 475 16.50 41.53 20.43
CA GLN A 475 17.45 42.11 21.39
C GLN A 475 18.18 43.36 20.86
N ALA A 476 18.04 43.71 19.58
CA ALA A 476 18.69 44.89 19.01
C ALA A 476 18.10 46.18 19.63
N PRO A 477 18.92 47.10 20.16
CA PRO A 477 18.42 48.32 20.78
C PRO A 477 17.60 49.13 19.77
N ARG A 478 16.36 49.48 20.17
CA ARG A 478 15.50 50.38 19.39
C ARG A 478 16.24 51.70 19.22
N LEU A 479 16.72 51.98 18.02
CA LEU A 479 17.14 53.32 17.63
C LEU A 479 15.86 54.17 17.57
N THR A 480 15.68 55.02 18.58
CA THR A 480 14.78 56.18 18.57
C THR A 480 15.24 57.22 17.57
#